data_AF-A0AAN1HPL6-F1
#
_entry.id   AF-A0AAN1HPL6-F1
#
_cell.length_a   1.000
_cell.length_b   1.000
_cell.length_c   1.000
_cell.angle_alpha   90.00
_cell.angle_beta   90.00
_cell.angle_gamma   90.00
#
_symmetry.space_group_name_H-M   'P 1'
#
loop_
_entity.id
_entity.type
_entity.pdbx_description
1 polymer ?
#
loop_
_entity_poly.entity_id
_entity_poly.type
_entity_poly.pdbx_seq_one_letter_code
_entity_poly.pdbx_strand_id
1 'polypeptide(L)'
;MLTYDVQVWSIRKRENRAKPYQLRWRVGHKPHSKSYALKAQADGRRAELLSALRQREQFDVETGLPASELIEQSSPTWFEHACAYAAMKWPDASALRFPRDAGRGDRGSDGFHERSPDDACPEEVPAGVA
;
A
#
# COMPACT_ATOMS: atom_id res chain seq x y z
N MET A 1 6.98 9.68 -11.38
CA MET A 1 7.58 9.76 -12.74
C MET A 1 8.73 8.78 -12.78
N LEU A 2 8.81 7.94 -13.82
CA LEU A 2 9.85 6.91 -13.94
C LEU A 2 11.10 7.44 -14.65
N THR A 3 12.29 7.07 -14.17
CA THR A 3 13.58 7.48 -14.76
C THR A 3 14.66 6.40 -14.59
N TYR A 4 15.70 6.47 -15.42
CA TYR A 4 16.90 5.63 -15.34
C TYR A 4 18.09 6.36 -14.71
N ASP A 5 18.00 7.68 -14.51
CA ASP A 5 19.07 8.46 -13.90
C ASP A 5 19.11 8.21 -12.39
N VAL A 6 19.92 7.23 -11.98
CA VAL A 6 20.05 6.82 -10.58
C VAL A 6 21.51 6.77 -10.18
N GLN A 7 21.83 7.39 -9.05
CA GLN A 7 23.16 7.37 -8.47
C GLN A 7 23.10 6.80 -7.05
N VAL A 8 23.77 5.67 -6.84
CA VAL A 8 23.84 4.99 -5.53
C VAL A 8 25.20 5.25 -4.91
N TRP A 9 25.22 5.92 -3.75
CA TRP A 9 26.47 6.25 -3.06
C TRP A 9 26.94 5.13 -2.11
N SER A 10 28.14 5.28 -1.55
CA SER A 10 28.66 4.42 -0.49
C SER A 10 27.92 4.66 0.83
N ILE A 11 27.80 3.61 1.65
CA ILE A 11 27.16 3.71 2.97
C ILE A 11 28.05 4.53 3.90
N ARG A 12 27.45 5.54 4.54
CA ARG A 12 28.12 6.38 5.53
C ARG A 12 27.78 5.87 6.93
N LYS A 13 28.78 5.83 7.81
CA LYS A 13 28.58 5.64 9.26
C LYS A 13 28.38 6.99 9.94
N ARG A 14 27.32 7.11 10.73
CA ARG A 14 27.05 8.24 11.62
C ARG A 14 27.18 7.75 13.06
N GLU A 15 28.23 8.20 13.72
CA GLU A 15 28.45 7.90 15.14
C GLU A 15 27.40 8.65 15.98
N ASN A 16 27.02 8.10 17.14
CA ASN A 16 26.01 8.65 18.05
C ASN A 16 24.54 8.58 17.57
N ARG A 17 24.17 7.58 16.75
CA ARG A 17 22.78 7.32 16.36
C ARG A 17 22.43 5.84 16.49
N ALA A 18 21.19 5.54 16.89
CA ALA A 18 20.67 4.17 16.99
C ALA A 18 20.71 3.41 15.65
N LYS A 19 20.62 4.13 14.52
CA LYS A 19 20.78 3.60 13.16
C LYS A 19 21.99 4.27 12.51
N PRO A 20 23.21 3.79 12.75
CA PRO A 20 24.43 4.47 12.34
C PRO A 20 24.72 4.32 10.84
N TYR A 21 24.21 3.30 10.16
CA TYR A 21 24.52 3.04 8.76
C TYR A 21 23.51 3.71 7.84
N GLN A 22 23.91 4.79 7.18
CA GLN A 22 23.05 5.52 6.25
C GLN A 22 23.40 5.18 4.81
N LEU A 23 22.40 4.65 4.08
CA LEU A 23 22.41 4.51 2.64
C LEU A 23 21.77 5.74 2.00
N ARG A 24 22.41 6.28 0.97
CA ARG A 24 21.91 7.42 0.20
C ARG A 24 21.95 7.07 -1.27
N TRP A 25 20.93 7.47 -2.00
CA TRP A 25 20.89 7.39 -3.45
C TRP A 25 20.11 8.57 -4.00
N ARG A 26 20.26 8.86 -5.28
CA ARG A 26 19.53 9.91 -5.98
C ARG A 26 18.81 9.28 -7.15
N VAL A 27 17.58 9.69 -7.37
CA VAL A 27 16.78 9.32 -8.55
C VAL A 27 16.36 10.61 -9.25
N GLY A 28 16.82 10.81 -10.48
CA GLY A 28 16.63 12.05 -11.23
C GLY A 28 17.16 13.25 -10.47
N HIS A 29 16.28 14.10 -9.94
CA HIS A 29 16.65 15.28 -9.14
C HIS A 29 16.43 15.11 -7.63
N LYS A 30 15.79 14.02 -7.18
CA LYS A 30 15.41 13.83 -5.77
C LYS A 30 16.43 12.96 -5.04
N PRO A 31 17.06 13.46 -3.96
CA PRO A 31 17.91 12.66 -3.10
C PRO A 31 17.07 11.86 -2.10
N HIS A 32 17.36 10.58 -2.00
CA HIS A 32 16.74 9.63 -1.09
C HIS A 32 17.77 9.13 -0.05
N SER A 33 17.31 8.86 1.17
CA SER A 33 18.17 8.32 2.20
C SER A 33 17.42 7.41 3.15
N LYS A 34 18.07 6.32 3.56
CA LYS A 34 17.53 5.35 4.53
C LYS A 34 18.63 4.92 5.49
N SER A 35 18.31 4.92 6.77
CA SER A 35 19.25 4.55 7.84
C SER A 35 18.90 3.19 8.42
N TYR A 36 19.94 2.40 8.69
CA TYR A 36 19.89 1.02 9.18
C TYR A 36 20.69 0.85 10.48
N ALA A 37 20.28 -0.11 11.29
CA ALA A 37 20.97 -0.46 12.53
C ALA A 37 22.22 -1.30 12.26
N LEU A 38 22.14 -2.27 11.34
CA LEU A 38 23.24 -3.15 10.96
C LEU A 38 23.83 -2.76 9.61
N LYS A 39 25.16 -2.89 9.47
CA LYS A 39 25.88 -2.66 8.23
C LYS A 39 25.38 -3.60 7.13
N ALA A 40 25.23 -4.88 7.46
CA ALA A 40 24.76 -5.92 6.54
C ALA A 40 23.37 -5.60 5.94
N GLN A 41 22.46 -5.01 6.72
CA GLN A 41 21.15 -4.58 6.21
C GLN A 41 21.28 -3.44 5.18
N ALA A 42 22.17 -2.48 5.45
CA ALA A 42 22.44 -1.38 4.51
C ALA A 42 23.13 -1.90 3.23
N ASP A 43 24.10 -2.80 3.38
CA ASP A 43 24.83 -3.43 2.26
C ASP A 43 23.88 -4.28 1.40
N GLY A 44 22.99 -5.07 2.02
CA GLY A 44 21.95 -5.83 1.34
C GLY A 44 21.02 -4.94 0.53
N ARG A 45 20.46 -3.89 1.14
CA ARG A 45 19.62 -2.93 0.41
C ARG A 45 20.37 -2.25 -0.73
N ARG A 46 21.63 -1.89 -0.52
CA ARG A 46 22.47 -1.30 -1.58
C ARG A 46 22.64 -2.28 -2.74
N ALA A 47 22.86 -3.57 -2.45
CA ALA A 47 22.97 -4.61 -3.46
C ALA A 47 21.65 -4.78 -4.24
N GLU A 48 20.50 -4.73 -3.59
CA GLU A 48 19.19 -4.74 -4.26
C GLU A 48 19.04 -3.59 -5.26
N LEU A 49 19.35 -2.34 -4.84
CA LEU A 49 19.30 -1.18 -5.74
C LEU A 49 20.26 -1.33 -6.94
N LEU A 50 21.47 -1.85 -6.71
CA LEU A 50 22.42 -2.12 -7.79
C LEU A 50 21.95 -3.25 -8.71
N SER A 51 21.28 -4.27 -8.19
CA SER A 51 20.71 -5.35 -8.98
C SER A 51 19.58 -4.86 -9.87
N ALA A 52 18.68 -4.01 -9.36
CA ALA A 52 17.65 -3.35 -10.17
C ALA A 52 18.25 -2.50 -11.30
N LEU A 53 19.37 -1.79 -11.03
CA LEU A 53 20.09 -1.07 -12.07
C LEU A 53 20.71 -2.01 -13.13
N ARG A 54 21.26 -3.16 -12.71
CA ARG A 54 21.78 -4.18 -13.64
C ARG A 54 20.67 -4.78 -14.50
N GLN A 55 19.48 -4.93 -13.95
CA GLN A 55 18.28 -5.41 -14.64
C GLN A 55 17.64 -4.36 -15.55
N ARG A 56 18.20 -3.13 -15.60
CA ARG A 56 17.67 -1.99 -16.37
C ARG A 56 16.24 -1.63 -15.96
N GLU A 57 15.95 -1.72 -14.66
CA GLU A 57 14.67 -1.27 -14.14
C GLU A 57 14.62 0.26 -14.03
N GLN A 58 13.42 0.80 -14.23
CA GLN A 58 13.15 2.22 -13.99
C GLN A 58 12.91 2.46 -12.51
N PHE A 59 13.33 3.62 -12.03
CA PHE A 59 13.07 4.08 -10.68
C PHE A 59 12.04 5.19 -10.69
N ASP A 60 11.14 5.17 -9.73
CA ASP A 60 10.24 6.29 -9.53
C ASP A 60 10.94 7.42 -8.77
N VAL A 61 10.84 8.65 -9.29
CA VAL A 61 11.50 9.83 -8.73
C VAL A 61 10.96 10.20 -7.35
N GLU A 62 9.65 10.01 -7.12
CA GLU A 62 8.98 10.40 -5.87
C GLU A 62 9.34 9.46 -4.72
N THR A 63 9.28 8.16 -4.97
CA THR A 63 9.50 7.14 -3.94
C THR A 63 10.97 6.70 -3.85
N GLY A 64 11.72 6.85 -4.93
CA GLY A 64 13.10 6.37 -5.04
C GLY A 64 13.21 4.86 -5.14
N LEU A 65 12.10 4.17 -5.42
CA LEU A 65 12.01 2.71 -5.49
C LEU A 65 12.06 2.22 -6.94
N PRO A 66 12.58 1.01 -7.18
CA PRO A 66 12.52 0.38 -8.49
C PRO A 66 11.07 0.03 -8.86
N ALA A 67 10.76 0.03 -10.15
CA ALA A 67 9.42 -0.22 -10.66
C ALA A 67 8.86 -1.58 -10.22
N SER A 68 9.69 -2.61 -10.13
CA SER A 68 9.28 -3.95 -9.66
C SER A 68 8.77 -3.92 -8.22
N GLU A 69 9.46 -3.20 -7.33
CA GLU A 69 9.04 -3.04 -5.94
C GLU A 69 7.81 -2.14 -5.80
N LEU A 70 7.68 -1.15 -6.69
CA LEU A 70 6.47 -0.31 -6.75
C LEU A 70 5.25 -1.14 -7.17
N ILE A 71 5.41 -2.03 -8.15
CA ILE A 71 4.35 -2.95 -8.57
C ILE A 71 3.97 -3.86 -7.41
N GLU A 72 4.95 -4.45 -6.71
CA GLU A 72 4.71 -5.32 -5.55
C GLU A 72 3.94 -4.59 -4.44
N GLN A 73 4.28 -3.33 -4.15
CA GLN A 73 3.55 -2.52 -3.15
C GLN A 73 2.13 -2.15 -3.59
N SER A 74 1.91 -1.96 -4.88
CA SER A 74 0.60 -1.63 -5.44
C SER A 74 -0.27 -2.86 -5.77
N SER A 75 0.27 -4.06 -5.61
CA SER A 75 -0.44 -5.28 -5.98
C SER A 75 -1.59 -5.50 -5.00
N PRO A 76 -2.85 -5.59 -5.48
CA PRO A 76 -4.01 -5.79 -4.62
C PRO A 76 -3.92 -7.13 -3.93
N THR A 77 -4.43 -7.17 -2.71
CA THR A 77 -4.55 -8.45 -1.99
C THR A 77 -5.53 -9.36 -2.74
N TRP A 78 -5.37 -10.68 -2.59
CA TRP A 78 -6.30 -11.64 -3.18
C TRP A 78 -7.75 -11.38 -2.78
N PHE A 79 -7.96 -10.91 -1.54
CA PHE A 79 -9.28 -10.54 -1.03
C PHE A 79 -9.88 -9.35 -1.78
N GLU A 80 -9.14 -8.25 -1.94
CA GLU A 80 -9.59 -7.09 -2.72
C GLU A 80 -9.91 -7.48 -4.16
N HIS A 81 -9.07 -8.33 -4.75
CA HIS A 81 -9.30 -8.87 -6.09
C HIS A 81 -10.60 -9.68 -6.16
N ALA A 82 -10.85 -10.57 -5.19
CA ALA A 82 -12.06 -11.39 -5.13
C ALA A 82 -13.33 -10.53 -4.94
N CYS A 83 -13.30 -9.51 -4.10
CA CYS A 83 -14.41 -8.57 -3.91
C CYS A 83 -14.69 -7.77 -5.20
N ALA A 84 -13.65 -7.24 -5.86
CA ALA A 84 -13.81 -6.52 -7.12
C ALA A 84 -14.35 -7.44 -8.22
N TYR A 85 -13.87 -8.68 -8.29
CA TYR A 85 -14.35 -9.68 -9.23
C TYR A 85 -15.82 -10.04 -8.98
N ALA A 86 -16.19 -10.29 -7.71
CA ALA A 86 -17.57 -10.55 -7.31
C ALA A 86 -18.47 -9.38 -7.70
N ALA A 87 -18.11 -8.14 -7.36
CA ALA A 87 -18.87 -6.95 -7.72
C ALA A 87 -19.02 -6.78 -9.24
N MET A 88 -17.98 -7.09 -10.03
CA MET A 88 -18.04 -7.04 -11.49
C MET A 88 -18.98 -8.09 -12.09
N LYS A 89 -19.03 -9.30 -11.52
CA LYS A 89 -19.83 -10.42 -12.02
C LYS A 89 -21.24 -10.49 -11.43
N TRP A 90 -21.46 -9.84 -10.29
CA TRP A 90 -22.73 -9.86 -9.57
C TRP A 90 -23.95 -9.44 -10.42
N PRO A 91 -23.87 -8.40 -11.27
CA PRO A 91 -25.03 -7.99 -12.07
C PRO A 91 -25.50 -9.04 -13.09
N ASP A 92 -24.58 -9.84 -13.63
CA ASP A 92 -24.87 -10.89 -14.62
C ASP A 92 -25.27 -12.22 -13.95
N ALA A 93 -24.74 -12.50 -12.75
CA ALA A 93 -24.97 -13.75 -12.03
C ALA A 93 -26.17 -13.69 -11.06
N SER A 94 -26.56 -12.50 -10.60
CA SER A 94 -27.72 -12.33 -9.73
C SER A 94 -29.01 -12.41 -10.53
N ALA A 95 -30.08 -12.92 -9.91
CA ALA A 95 -31.41 -12.96 -10.52
C ALA A 95 -31.99 -11.56 -10.83
N LEU A 96 -31.37 -10.50 -10.31
CA LEU A 96 -31.74 -9.11 -10.53
C LEU A 96 -30.86 -8.49 -11.61
N ARG A 97 -31.27 -8.64 -12.87
CA ARG A 97 -30.61 -8.01 -14.02
C ARG A 97 -30.85 -6.50 -13.99
N PHE A 98 -29.83 -5.71 -13.62
CA PHE A 98 -29.89 -4.26 -13.75
C PHE A 98 -29.79 -3.87 -15.25
N PRO A 99 -30.71 -3.05 -15.78
CA PRO A 99 -30.63 -2.59 -17.17
C PRO A 99 -29.32 -1.82 -17.40
N ARG A 100 -28.57 -2.18 -18.45
CA ARG A 100 -27.21 -1.67 -18.71
C ARG A 100 -27.15 -0.19 -19.13
N ASP A 101 -28.28 0.48 -19.37
CA ASP A 101 -28.32 1.83 -19.96
C ASP A 101 -29.34 2.79 -19.32
N ALA A 102 -29.35 2.93 -17.99
CA ALA A 102 -30.04 4.05 -17.34
C ALA A 102 -29.03 5.16 -17.06
N GLY A 103 -29.09 6.23 -17.84
CA GLY A 103 -28.20 7.38 -17.76
C GLY A 103 -27.96 7.88 -16.33
N ARG A 104 -26.74 8.38 -16.11
CA ARG A 104 -26.31 9.19 -14.98
C ARG A 104 -27.29 10.35 -14.75
N GLY A 105 -28.37 10.08 -14.04
CA GLY A 105 -29.35 11.04 -13.55
C GLY A 105 -29.11 11.24 -12.07
N ASP A 106 -28.68 12.45 -11.73
CA ASP A 106 -28.70 13.09 -10.43
C ASP A 106 -29.64 12.41 -9.42
N ARG A 107 -29.07 11.75 -8.40
CA ARG A 107 -29.85 11.23 -7.28
C ARG A 107 -29.39 11.97 -6.05
N GLY A 108 -30.24 12.92 -5.66
CA GLY A 108 -30.10 13.75 -4.48
C GLY A 108 -29.71 12.93 -3.25
N SER A 109 -28.85 13.55 -2.47
CA SER A 109 -28.47 13.16 -1.12
C SER A 109 -29.70 13.10 -0.21
N ASP A 110 -30.27 11.91 -0.04
CA ASP A 110 -31.13 11.59 1.10
C ASP A 110 -30.25 10.93 2.18
N GLY A 111 -30.16 11.62 3.31
CA GLY A 111 -29.29 11.31 4.43
C GLY A 111 -29.56 9.95 5.05
N PHE A 112 -28.51 9.16 5.18
CA PHE A 112 -28.48 8.06 6.15
C PHE A 112 -28.31 8.66 7.55
N HIS A 113 -29.35 8.55 8.37
CA HIS A 113 -29.22 8.68 9.81
C HIS A 113 -28.50 7.43 10.31
N GLU A 114 -27.24 7.60 10.70
CA GLU A 114 -26.38 6.57 11.26
C GLU A 114 -26.98 6.09 12.59
N ARG A 115 -27.38 4.81 12.68
CA ARG A 115 -27.73 4.19 13.96
C ARG A 115 -26.45 3.98 14.77
N SER A 116 -26.39 4.64 15.93
CA SER A 116 -25.31 4.54 16.91
C SER A 116 -25.17 3.10 17.45
N PRO A 117 -23.95 2.62 17.79
CA PRO A 117 -23.71 1.23 18.17
C PRO A 117 -23.96 0.91 19.66
N ASP A 118 -24.59 1.81 20.43
CA ASP A 118 -24.74 1.67 21.89
C ASP A 118 -25.99 0.88 22.34
N ASP A 119 -26.78 0.32 21.42
CA ASP A 119 -27.85 -0.64 21.76
C ASP A 119 -27.24 -2.04 22.03
N ALA A 120 -26.36 -2.13 23.03
CA ALA A 120 -25.94 -3.37 23.65
C ALA A 120 -27.05 -3.84 24.60
N CYS A 121 -27.66 -4.99 24.29
CA CYS A 121 -28.55 -5.74 25.17
C CYS A 121 -27.96 -5.90 26.59
N PRO A 122 -28.71 -5.65 27.67
CA PRO A 122 -28.34 -6.18 28.97
C PRO A 122 -28.71 -7.67 29.05
N GLU A 123 -27.70 -8.52 29.16
CA GLU A 123 -27.83 -9.91 29.58
C GLU A 123 -27.95 -9.94 31.11
N GLU A 124 -29.17 -9.96 31.65
CA GLU A 124 -29.39 -10.30 33.06
C GLU A 124 -29.86 -11.75 33.19
N VAL A 125 -28.99 -12.55 33.80
CA VAL A 125 -29.20 -13.95 34.17
C VAL A 125 -30.09 -14.01 35.42
N PRO A 126 -31.21 -14.74 35.43
CA PRO A 126 -32.00 -14.91 36.64
C PRO A 126 -31.33 -15.90 37.59
N ALA A 127 -30.84 -15.40 38.73
CA ALA A 127 -30.48 -16.22 39.88
C ALA A 127 -31.69 -16.38 40.81
N GLY A 128 -32.17 -17.60 40.96
CA GLY A 128 -33.13 -17.91 42.02
C GLY A 128 -33.34 -19.41 42.16
N VAL A 129 -32.75 -20.00 43.20
CA VAL A 129 -33.41 -20.97 44.11
C VAL A 129 -32.77 -20.83 45.49
N ALA A 130 -33.63 -20.61 46.49
CA ALA A 130 -33.36 -20.72 47.92
C ALA A 130 -33.59 -22.15 48.41
#